data_AF-A0A101MMV4-F1
#
_entry.id   AF-A0A101MMV4-F1
#
_cell.length_a   1.000
_cell.length_b   1.000
_cell.length_c   1.000
_cell.angle_alpha   90.00
_cell.angle_beta   90.00
_cell.angle_gamma   90.00
#
_symmetry.space_group_name_H-M   'P 1'
#
loop_
_entity.id
_entity.type
_entity.pdbx_description
1 polymer ?
#
loop_
_entity_poly.entity_id
_entity_poly.type
_entity_poly.pdbx_seq_one_letter_code
_entity_poly.pdbx_strand_id
1 'polypeptide(L)'
;MHSMFSGEECFLASDEWHDKMRQQYTSDLPPEVHNSIELFFAYFTYAPSLVHKLYGLRNVDATSAETLQTISEVRSKALEMQINLAIWYEQFSQIVPPPTENISSTGDELYPIILTYTDVSYATIYCGYYSYMAIIHEILKTSGYPGEHEAMVAYFRDQICKSVEYNSVGVMGPYRMGFPLRVAFEIADPVTRSWILNRLEQFSNIYAAAQPENYHTAL
;
A
#
# COMPACT_ATOMS: atom_id res chain seq x y z
N MET A 1 -9.76 3.92 -7.30
CA MET A 1 -9.24 2.71 -7.99
C MET A 1 -9.11 2.90 -9.50
N HIS A 2 -9.98 3.61 -10.22
CA HIS A 2 -9.84 3.78 -11.67
C HIS A 2 -8.46 4.31 -12.08
N SER A 3 -8.00 5.44 -11.53
CA SER A 3 -6.66 5.98 -11.80
C SER A 3 -5.52 5.02 -11.41
N MET A 4 -5.67 4.22 -10.33
CA MET A 4 -4.69 3.19 -9.94
C MET A 4 -4.51 2.09 -10.99
N PHE A 5 -5.50 1.89 -11.87
CA PHE A 5 -5.50 0.83 -12.88
C PHE A 5 -5.64 1.34 -14.33
N SER A 6 -5.85 2.65 -14.58
CA SER A 6 -6.09 3.21 -15.93
C SER A 6 -4.96 3.99 -16.59
N GLY A 7 -3.94 4.46 -15.87
CA GLY A 7 -2.86 5.28 -16.44
C GLY A 7 -3.00 6.78 -16.19
N GLU A 8 -4.21 7.23 -15.84
CA GLU A 8 -4.56 8.64 -15.78
C GLU A 8 -4.07 9.32 -14.50
N GLU A 9 -3.74 10.61 -14.61
CA GLU A 9 -3.48 11.44 -13.43
C GLU A 9 -4.68 11.40 -12.50
N CYS A 10 -4.42 11.19 -11.21
CA CYS A 10 -5.50 11.18 -10.23
C CYS A 10 -5.99 12.61 -10.05
N PHE A 11 -7.23 12.90 -10.47
CA PHE A 11 -7.86 14.21 -10.26
C PHE A 11 -7.83 14.68 -8.79
N LEU A 12 -7.80 13.74 -7.85
CA LEU A 12 -7.68 14.02 -6.42
C LEU A 12 -6.32 14.60 -6.02
N ALA A 13 -5.29 14.52 -6.89
CA ALA A 13 -3.95 15.04 -6.63
C ALA A 13 -3.82 16.56 -6.73
N SER A 14 -4.91 17.28 -7.09
CA SER A 14 -4.88 18.73 -7.18
C SER A 14 -4.94 19.39 -5.80
N ASP A 15 -4.26 20.54 -5.67
CA ASP A 15 -4.28 21.32 -4.42
C ASP A 15 -5.70 21.72 -4.01
N GLU A 16 -6.58 21.99 -4.98
CA GLU A 16 -7.98 22.32 -4.73
C GLU A 16 -8.71 21.17 -4.00
N TRP A 17 -8.44 19.92 -4.37
CA TRP A 17 -9.03 18.76 -3.69
C TRP A 17 -8.44 18.55 -2.31
N HIS A 18 -7.12 18.65 -2.17
CA HIS A 18 -6.47 18.54 -0.87
C HIS A 18 -6.99 19.60 0.12
N ASP A 19 -7.24 20.83 -0.35
CA ASP A 19 -7.85 21.88 0.46
C ASP A 19 -9.28 21.55 0.89
N LYS A 20 -10.09 20.98 -0.01
CA LYS A 20 -11.46 20.56 0.33
C LYS A 20 -11.48 19.42 1.35
N MET A 21 -10.57 18.47 1.23
CA MET A 21 -10.46 17.33 2.16
C MET A 21 -10.05 17.80 3.56
N ARG A 22 -9.02 18.67 3.66
CA ARG A 22 -8.59 19.28 4.94
C ARG A 22 -9.67 20.09 5.66
N GLN A 23 -10.65 20.61 4.92
CA GLN A 23 -11.76 21.39 5.49
C GLN A 23 -12.88 20.50 6.07
N GLN A 24 -12.92 19.20 5.73
CA GLN A 24 -13.92 18.26 6.25
C GLN A 24 -13.49 17.65 7.58
N TYR A 25 -13.43 18.51 8.61
CA TYR A 25 -13.16 18.07 9.97
C TYR A 25 -14.33 17.27 10.54
N THR A 26 -14.10 15.99 10.86
CA THR A 26 -14.99 15.23 11.75
C THR A 26 -14.55 15.44 13.19
N SER A 27 -15.47 15.77 14.10
CA SER A 27 -15.21 16.01 15.53
C SER A 27 -14.56 14.85 16.28
N ASP A 28 -14.49 13.68 15.65
CA ASP A 28 -14.23 12.40 16.30
C ASP A 28 -12.74 12.03 16.31
N LEU A 29 -11.88 12.81 15.66
CA LEU A 29 -10.42 12.61 15.62
C LEU A 29 -9.66 13.84 16.14
N PRO A 30 -8.55 13.66 16.88
CA PRO A 30 -7.66 14.76 17.21
C PRO A 30 -7.18 15.50 15.94
N PRO A 31 -7.14 16.85 15.92
CA PRO A 31 -6.75 17.61 14.72
C PRO A 31 -5.40 17.21 14.13
N GLU A 32 -4.43 16.91 14.98
CA GLU A 32 -3.09 16.45 14.58
C GLU A 32 -3.11 15.10 13.84
N VAL A 33 -3.96 14.17 14.29
CA VAL A 33 -4.16 12.87 13.64
C VAL A 33 -4.86 13.06 12.29
N HIS A 34 -5.92 13.87 12.26
CA HIS A 34 -6.64 14.18 11.02
C HIS A 34 -5.71 14.81 9.98
N ASN A 35 -4.97 15.86 10.34
CA ASN A 35 -4.04 16.54 9.42
C ASN A 35 -2.95 15.59 8.89
N SER A 36 -2.45 14.69 9.74
CA SER A 36 -1.46 13.70 9.33
C SER A 36 -2.05 12.68 8.34
N ILE A 37 -3.28 12.22 8.56
CA ILE A 37 -3.98 11.31 7.64
C ILE A 37 -4.28 12.00 6.31
N GLU A 38 -4.69 13.28 6.32
CA GLU A 38 -4.94 14.03 5.09
C GLU A 38 -3.66 14.23 4.28
N LEU A 39 -2.53 14.51 4.94
CA LEU A 39 -1.23 14.56 4.26
C LEU A 39 -0.85 13.21 3.66
N PHE A 40 -1.11 12.11 4.36
CA PHE A 40 -0.92 10.76 3.83
C PHE A 40 -1.77 10.50 2.59
N PHE A 41 -3.06 10.87 2.62
CA PHE A 41 -3.93 10.74 1.45
C PHE A 41 -3.48 11.61 0.29
N ALA A 42 -2.94 12.80 0.55
CA ALA A 42 -2.35 13.62 -0.50
C ALA A 42 -1.20 12.90 -1.20
N TYR A 43 -0.28 12.27 -0.45
CA TYR A 43 0.74 11.40 -1.04
C TYR A 43 0.12 10.23 -1.81
N PHE A 44 -1.01 9.70 -1.33
CA PHE A 44 -1.74 8.61 -1.97
C PHE A 44 -2.29 8.94 -3.36
N THR A 45 -2.45 10.21 -3.68
CA THR A 45 -2.95 10.58 -5.01
C THR A 45 -1.88 10.41 -6.10
N TYR A 46 -0.61 10.32 -5.73
CA TYR A 46 0.51 10.25 -6.69
C TYR A 46 0.91 8.83 -7.11
N ALA A 47 0.70 7.80 -6.27
CA ALA A 47 1.16 6.46 -6.65
C ALA A 47 0.48 5.83 -7.87
N PRO A 48 -0.79 6.12 -8.23
CA PRO A 48 -1.35 5.67 -9.50
C PRO A 48 -0.43 5.95 -10.68
N SER A 49 0.05 7.20 -10.79
CA SER A 49 0.94 7.61 -11.89
C SER A 49 2.28 6.87 -11.88
N LEU A 50 2.80 6.56 -10.70
CA LEU A 50 4.07 5.85 -10.52
C LEU A 50 3.95 4.37 -10.89
N VAL A 51 2.88 3.72 -10.43
CA VAL A 51 2.57 2.32 -10.72
C VAL A 51 2.36 2.11 -12.23
N HIS A 52 1.65 3.03 -12.89
CA HIS A 52 1.42 2.95 -14.34
C HIS A 52 2.68 3.07 -15.16
N LYS A 53 3.51 4.06 -14.86
CA LYS A 53 4.78 4.20 -15.54
C LYS A 53 5.67 2.97 -15.31
N LEU A 54 5.63 2.36 -14.12
CA LEU A 54 6.35 1.11 -13.85
C LEU A 54 5.85 -0.06 -14.71
N TYR A 55 4.53 -0.27 -14.81
CA TYR A 55 3.98 -1.34 -15.65
C TYR A 55 4.27 -1.12 -17.13
N GLY A 56 4.21 0.12 -17.60
CA GLY A 56 4.61 0.49 -18.96
C GLY A 56 6.05 0.07 -19.28
N LEU A 57 6.95 0.07 -18.29
CA LEU A 57 8.35 -0.32 -18.47
C LEU A 57 8.57 -1.84 -18.53
N ARG A 58 7.65 -2.68 -18.02
CA ARG A 58 7.82 -4.15 -18.04
C ARG A 58 7.75 -4.77 -19.44
N ASN A 59 7.15 -4.09 -20.41
CA ASN A 59 6.86 -4.62 -21.75
C ASN A 59 7.60 -3.89 -22.88
N VAL A 60 8.56 -3.01 -22.58
CA VAL A 60 9.25 -2.16 -23.57
C VAL A 60 10.74 -2.50 -23.62
N ASP A 61 11.36 -2.31 -24.79
CA ASP A 61 12.81 -2.46 -24.96
C ASP A 61 13.56 -1.53 -23.99
N ALA A 62 14.32 -2.13 -23.07
CA ALA A 62 15.03 -1.46 -21.98
C ALA A 62 16.15 -0.51 -22.47
N THR A 63 16.46 -0.51 -23.77
CA THR A 63 17.59 0.26 -24.34
C THR A 63 17.21 1.54 -25.06
N SER A 64 15.90 1.81 -25.26
CA SER A 64 15.46 3.03 -25.93
C SER A 64 15.69 4.27 -25.04
N ALA A 65 16.02 5.41 -25.67
CA ALA A 65 16.22 6.67 -24.96
C ALA A 65 14.98 7.13 -24.19
N GLU A 66 13.79 6.84 -24.73
CA GLU A 66 12.49 7.14 -24.11
C GLU A 66 12.25 6.28 -22.86
N THR A 67 12.63 5.00 -22.90
CA THR A 67 12.58 4.08 -21.76
C THR A 67 13.50 4.57 -20.64
N LEU A 68 14.73 4.95 -20.97
CA LEU A 68 15.71 5.45 -20.00
C LEU A 68 15.28 6.76 -19.34
N GLN A 69 14.69 7.68 -20.12
CA GLN A 69 14.13 8.92 -19.59
C GLN A 69 12.97 8.65 -18.62
N THR A 70 12.05 7.75 -19.00
CA THR A 70 10.92 7.35 -18.15
C THR A 70 11.40 6.71 -16.85
N ILE A 71 12.40 5.82 -16.91
CA ILE A 71 13.02 5.22 -15.73
C ILE A 71 13.59 6.29 -14.79
N SER A 72 14.30 7.28 -15.34
CA SER A 72 14.89 8.38 -14.57
C SER A 72 13.84 9.22 -13.84
N GLU A 73 12.75 9.57 -14.52
CA GLU A 73 11.65 10.34 -13.93
C GLU A 73 10.92 9.58 -12.82
N VAL A 74 10.57 8.32 -13.09
CA VAL A 74 9.88 7.45 -12.13
C VAL A 74 10.74 7.24 -10.89
N ARG A 75 12.05 6.99 -11.08
CA ARG A 75 13.00 6.83 -9.99
C ARG A 75 13.10 8.10 -9.13
N SER A 76 13.22 9.26 -9.77
CA SER A 76 13.34 10.54 -9.05
C SER A 76 12.11 10.80 -8.16
N LYS A 77 10.91 10.58 -8.70
CA LYS A 77 9.67 10.71 -7.93
C LYS A 77 9.53 9.65 -6.84
N ALA A 78 9.96 8.41 -7.09
CA ALA A 78 9.94 7.35 -6.09
C ALA A 78 10.86 7.66 -4.89
N LEU A 79 12.05 8.23 -5.14
CA LEU A 79 12.95 8.67 -4.08
C LEU A 79 12.35 9.82 -3.25
N GLU A 80 11.74 10.80 -3.92
CA GLU A 80 11.05 11.90 -3.24
C GLU A 80 9.93 11.37 -2.34
N MET A 81 9.09 10.45 -2.85
CA MET A 81 7.99 9.88 -2.07
C MET A 81 8.50 8.99 -0.93
N GLN A 82 9.60 8.26 -1.14
CA GLN A 82 10.23 7.48 -0.08
C GLN A 82 10.62 8.37 1.10
N ILE A 83 11.25 9.51 0.84
CA ILE A 83 11.66 10.47 1.86
C ILE A 83 10.43 11.06 2.56
N ASN A 84 9.46 11.54 1.79
CA ASN A 84 8.25 12.16 2.33
C ASN A 84 7.46 11.19 3.23
N LEU A 85 7.31 9.93 2.81
CA LEU A 85 6.62 8.90 3.59
C LEU A 85 7.41 8.47 4.83
N ALA A 86 8.74 8.43 4.76
CA ALA A 86 9.58 8.14 5.94
C ALA A 86 9.42 9.22 7.01
N ILE A 87 9.49 10.50 6.61
CA ILE A 87 9.26 11.65 7.51
C ILE A 87 7.84 11.60 8.07
N TRP A 88 6.85 11.36 7.20
CA TRP A 88 5.45 11.25 7.62
C TRP A 88 5.27 10.12 8.65
N TYR A 89 5.87 8.94 8.43
CA TYR A 89 5.75 7.81 9.36
C TYR A 89 6.36 8.14 10.72
N GLU A 90 7.54 8.76 10.74
CA GLU A 90 8.18 9.19 12.00
C GLU A 90 7.25 10.13 12.78
N GLN A 91 6.69 11.15 12.12
CA GLN A 91 5.76 12.09 12.75
C GLN A 91 4.46 11.44 13.19
N PHE A 92 3.86 10.60 12.33
CA PHE A 92 2.62 9.90 12.65
C PHE A 92 2.79 8.95 13.84
N SER A 93 3.92 8.24 13.91
CA SER A 93 4.21 7.28 15.00
C SER A 93 4.41 7.93 16.38
N GLN A 94 4.64 9.24 16.43
CA GLN A 94 4.72 9.99 17.68
C GLN A 94 3.32 10.33 18.24
N ILE A 95 2.31 10.39 17.37
CA ILE A 95 0.94 10.78 17.71
C ILE A 95 0.06 9.53 17.84
N VAL A 96 0.23 8.58 16.92
CA VAL A 96 -0.47 7.29 16.91
C VAL A 96 0.55 6.20 17.22
N PRO A 97 0.33 5.37 18.25
CA PRO A 97 1.27 4.31 18.60
C PRO A 97 1.49 3.33 17.43
N PRO A 98 2.75 2.93 17.17
CA PRO A 98 3.04 1.90 16.18
C PRO A 98 2.40 0.56 16.58
N PRO A 99 2.18 -0.35 15.62
CA PRO A 99 1.66 -1.66 15.94
C PRO A 99 2.57 -2.44 16.86
N THR A 100 1.96 -3.36 17.62
CA THR A 100 2.66 -4.31 18.47
C THR A 100 2.52 -5.72 17.92
N GLU A 101 3.59 -6.49 18.02
CA GLU A 101 3.62 -7.90 17.64
C GLU A 101 2.95 -8.76 18.71
N ASN A 102 2.03 -9.61 18.30
CA ASN A 102 1.33 -10.57 19.15
C ASN A 102 1.25 -11.95 18.48
N ILE A 103 1.05 -13.00 19.26
CA ILE A 103 0.87 -14.35 18.72
C ILE A 103 -0.49 -14.44 18.03
N SER A 104 -0.52 -15.02 16.82
CA SER A 104 -1.75 -15.31 16.08
C SER A 104 -2.70 -16.18 16.91
N SER A 105 -3.98 -15.81 16.94
CA SER A 105 -5.04 -16.60 17.57
C SER A 105 -5.58 -17.71 16.67
N THR A 106 -5.25 -17.68 15.37
CA THR A 106 -5.79 -18.58 14.36
C THR A 106 -4.87 -19.75 14.01
N GLY A 107 -3.67 -19.79 14.59
CA GLY A 107 -2.69 -20.85 14.32
C GLY A 107 -2.09 -20.77 12.92
N ASP A 108 -1.96 -19.56 12.37
CA ASP A 108 -1.35 -19.33 11.06
C ASP A 108 0.13 -19.75 11.07
N GLU A 109 0.49 -20.76 10.28
CA GLU A 109 1.87 -21.26 10.20
C GLU A 109 2.81 -20.31 9.47
N LEU A 110 2.31 -19.51 8.51
CA LEU A 110 3.12 -18.59 7.73
C LEU A 110 3.32 -17.26 8.46
N TYR A 111 2.29 -16.80 9.16
CA TYR A 111 2.33 -15.59 9.98
C TYR A 111 1.90 -15.87 11.43
N PRO A 112 2.73 -16.61 12.21
CA PRO A 112 2.41 -16.95 13.60
C PRO A 112 2.48 -15.75 14.55
N ILE A 113 3.12 -14.67 14.10
CA ILE A 113 3.18 -13.38 14.79
C ILE A 113 2.43 -12.36 13.92
N ILE A 114 1.41 -11.73 14.49
CA ILE A 114 0.56 -10.73 13.84
C ILE A 114 0.81 -9.34 14.41
N LEU A 115 0.39 -8.32 13.67
CA LEU A 115 0.38 -6.94 14.12
C LEU A 115 -0.99 -6.57 14.67
N THR A 116 -0.97 -5.96 15.85
CA THR A 116 -2.17 -5.42 16.51
C THR A 116 -2.01 -3.93 16.72
N TYR A 117 -3.13 -3.22 16.73
CA TYR A 117 -3.19 -1.77 16.70
C TYR A 117 -4.11 -1.28 17.82
N THR A 118 -3.99 -0.01 18.18
CA THR A 118 -4.91 0.61 19.15
C THR A 118 -6.31 0.80 18.58
N ASP A 119 -6.44 0.98 17.26
CA ASP A 119 -7.71 1.09 16.54
C ASP A 119 -7.61 0.56 15.11
N VAL A 120 -8.74 0.07 14.57
CA VAL A 120 -8.83 -0.46 13.19
C VAL A 120 -8.64 0.61 12.10
N SER A 121 -8.95 1.87 12.40
CA SER A 121 -8.70 2.98 11.49
C SER A 121 -7.20 3.20 11.34
N TYR A 122 -6.46 3.17 12.44
CA TYR A 122 -5.00 3.27 12.41
C TYR A 122 -4.35 2.06 11.75
N ALA A 123 -4.87 0.86 11.99
CA ALA A 123 -4.45 -0.34 11.25
C ALA A 123 -4.57 -0.15 9.74
N THR A 124 -5.65 0.48 9.28
CA THR A 124 -5.88 0.78 7.86
C THR A 124 -4.86 1.80 7.33
N ILE A 125 -4.58 2.86 8.08
CA ILE A 125 -3.59 3.87 7.70
C ILE A 125 -2.17 3.26 7.62
N TYR A 126 -1.77 2.46 8.61
CA TYR A 126 -0.49 1.75 8.57
C TYR A 126 -0.41 0.76 7.40
N CYS A 127 -1.48 -0.01 7.13
CA CYS A 127 -1.52 -0.90 5.95
C CYS A 127 -1.40 -0.13 4.64
N GLY A 128 -2.01 1.06 4.55
CA GLY A 128 -1.82 1.97 3.42
C GLY A 128 -0.36 2.38 3.26
N TYR A 129 0.29 2.78 4.36
CA TYR A 129 1.71 3.14 4.37
C TYR A 129 2.61 1.98 3.92
N TYR A 130 2.41 0.77 4.45
CA TYR A 130 3.17 -0.42 4.05
C TYR A 130 3.01 -0.71 2.56
N SER A 131 1.78 -0.58 2.05
CA SER A 131 1.50 -0.76 0.63
C SER A 131 2.29 0.22 -0.24
N TYR A 132 2.37 1.48 0.19
CA TYR A 132 3.08 2.53 -0.54
C TYR A 132 4.59 2.34 -0.53
N MET A 133 5.14 2.03 0.63
CA MET A 133 6.57 1.75 0.74
C MET A 133 6.95 0.51 -0.07
N ALA A 134 6.11 -0.54 -0.10
CA ALA A 134 6.33 -1.71 -0.93
C ALA A 134 6.37 -1.36 -2.44
N ILE A 135 5.40 -0.56 -2.92
CA ILE A 135 5.37 -0.08 -4.32
C ILE A 135 6.63 0.74 -4.64
N ILE A 136 6.99 1.69 -3.77
CA ILE A 136 8.15 2.55 -3.98
C ILE A 136 9.44 1.74 -4.04
N HIS A 137 9.63 0.78 -3.13
CA HIS A 137 10.80 -0.08 -3.17
C HIS A 137 10.81 -1.00 -4.39
N GLU A 138 9.66 -1.49 -4.85
CA GLU A 138 9.57 -2.27 -6.10
C GLU A 138 9.95 -1.42 -7.32
N ILE A 139 9.55 -0.15 -7.36
CA ILE A 139 9.95 0.82 -8.38
C ILE A 139 11.47 1.02 -8.37
N LEU A 140 12.04 1.31 -7.20
CA LEU A 140 13.48 1.56 -7.06
C LEU A 140 14.30 0.33 -7.46
N LYS A 141 13.88 -0.86 -7.02
CA LYS A 141 14.44 -2.16 -7.42
C LYS A 141 14.42 -2.33 -8.94
N THR A 142 13.25 -2.18 -9.56
CA THR A 142 13.06 -2.37 -11.00
C THR A 142 13.84 -1.35 -11.83
N SER A 143 14.02 -0.14 -11.29
CA SER A 143 14.84 0.90 -11.93
C SER A 143 16.34 0.63 -11.82
N GLY A 144 16.80 -0.38 -11.07
CA GLY A 144 18.21 -0.64 -10.82
C GLY A 144 18.87 0.38 -9.88
N TYR A 145 18.10 1.04 -9.01
CA TYR A 145 18.65 1.94 -8.00
C TYR A 145 19.34 1.13 -6.87
N PRO A 146 20.52 1.54 -6.38
CA PRO A 146 21.23 0.79 -5.35
C PRO A 146 20.52 0.86 -3.99
N GLY A 147 20.53 -0.25 -3.26
CA GLY A 147 19.98 -0.37 -1.91
C GLY A 147 19.39 -1.75 -1.65
N GLU A 148 18.87 -1.95 -0.45
CA GLU A 148 18.25 -3.22 -0.01
C GLU A 148 16.77 -3.31 -0.42
N HIS A 149 16.43 -2.86 -1.62
CA HIS A 149 15.03 -2.70 -2.03
C HIS A 149 14.26 -4.00 -2.09
N GLU A 150 14.89 -5.11 -2.49
CA GLU A 150 14.27 -6.44 -2.48
C GLU A 150 13.88 -6.87 -1.05
N ALA A 151 14.77 -6.67 -0.08
CA ALA A 151 14.49 -6.98 1.32
C ALA A 151 13.37 -6.07 1.87
N MET A 152 13.35 -4.79 1.51
CA MET A 152 12.30 -3.86 1.93
C MET A 152 10.94 -4.19 1.33
N VAL A 153 10.87 -4.63 0.06
CA VAL A 153 9.63 -5.12 -0.57
C VAL A 153 9.08 -6.30 0.22
N ALA A 154 9.92 -7.30 0.54
CA ALA A 154 9.51 -8.45 1.34
C ALA A 154 9.06 -8.04 2.75
N TYR A 155 9.80 -7.15 3.39
CA TYR A 155 9.46 -6.62 4.72
C TYR A 155 8.07 -5.98 4.74
N PHE A 156 7.79 -5.02 3.84
CA PHE A 156 6.50 -4.32 3.83
C PHE A 156 5.34 -5.22 3.42
N ARG A 157 5.56 -6.15 2.49
CA ARG A 157 4.58 -7.21 2.17
C ARG A 157 4.23 -8.00 3.43
N ASP A 158 5.22 -8.41 4.21
CA ASP A 158 4.99 -9.18 5.43
C ASP A 158 4.29 -8.36 6.51
N GLN A 159 4.57 -7.05 6.64
CA GLN A 159 3.80 -6.18 7.53
C GLN A 159 2.31 -6.13 7.15
N ILE A 160 1.98 -6.10 5.85
CA ILE A 160 0.60 -6.18 5.36
C ILE A 160 -0.03 -7.52 5.76
N CYS A 161 0.63 -8.64 5.47
CA CYS A 161 0.11 -9.97 5.78
C CYS A 161 -0.06 -10.20 7.28
N LYS A 162 0.91 -9.78 8.11
CA LYS A 162 0.81 -9.82 9.58
C LYS A 162 -0.35 -8.98 10.12
N SER A 163 -0.83 -7.98 9.38
CA SER A 163 -1.96 -7.12 9.79
C SER A 163 -3.33 -7.71 9.45
N VAL A 164 -3.39 -8.77 8.64
CA VAL A 164 -4.65 -9.34 8.14
C VAL A 164 -5.55 -9.76 9.28
N GLU A 165 -5.04 -10.56 10.22
CA GLU A 165 -5.86 -11.12 11.30
C GLU A 165 -6.58 -10.04 12.12
N TYR A 166 -5.90 -8.92 12.41
CA TYR A 166 -6.49 -7.81 13.14
C TYR A 166 -7.42 -6.97 12.26
N ASN A 167 -6.95 -6.56 11.08
CA ASN A 167 -7.60 -5.50 10.31
C ASN A 167 -8.73 -6.01 9.39
N SER A 168 -8.78 -7.32 9.12
CA SER A 168 -9.84 -7.94 8.30
C SER A 168 -11.10 -8.30 9.08
N VAL A 169 -11.20 -7.93 10.37
CA VAL A 169 -12.36 -8.25 11.21
C VAL A 169 -13.57 -7.37 10.87
N GLY A 170 -14.75 -7.99 10.86
CA GLY A 170 -16.04 -7.35 10.65
C GLY A 170 -16.38 -7.10 9.18
N VAL A 171 -17.56 -6.54 8.94
CA VAL A 171 -18.13 -6.34 7.58
C VAL A 171 -17.23 -5.48 6.69
N MET A 172 -16.53 -4.50 7.27
CA MET A 172 -15.62 -3.60 6.56
C MET A 172 -14.19 -4.14 6.41
N GLY A 173 -13.87 -5.29 7.00
CA GLY A 173 -12.54 -5.89 6.94
C GLY A 173 -12.01 -6.10 5.52
N PRO A 174 -12.79 -6.74 4.62
CA PRO A 174 -12.40 -6.89 3.22
C PRO A 174 -12.18 -5.56 2.50
N TYR A 175 -12.94 -4.53 2.84
CA TYR A 175 -12.77 -3.19 2.27
C TYR A 175 -11.44 -2.55 2.71
N ARG A 176 -11.08 -2.65 4.00
CA ARG A 176 -9.81 -2.13 4.54
C ARG A 176 -8.59 -2.86 3.98
N MET A 177 -8.71 -4.17 3.76
CA MET A 177 -7.59 -5.02 3.34
C MET A 177 -7.50 -5.24 1.82
N GLY A 178 -8.53 -4.89 1.05
CA GLY A 178 -8.54 -5.17 -0.40
C GLY A 178 -7.37 -4.54 -1.16
N PHE A 179 -7.09 -3.25 -0.94
CA PHE A 179 -5.94 -2.60 -1.57
C PHE A 179 -4.59 -3.15 -1.06
N PRO A 180 -4.33 -3.22 0.26
CA PRO A 180 -3.07 -3.77 0.77
C PRO A 180 -2.79 -5.20 0.31
N LEU A 181 -3.78 -6.09 0.35
CA LEU A 181 -3.62 -7.46 -0.11
C LEU A 181 -3.35 -7.55 -1.60
N ARG A 182 -3.93 -6.65 -2.41
CA ARG A 182 -3.59 -6.56 -3.82
C ARG A 182 -2.12 -6.21 -4.03
N VAL A 183 -1.62 -5.20 -3.34
CA VAL A 183 -0.20 -4.83 -3.43
C VAL A 183 0.69 -5.99 -2.98
N ALA A 184 0.40 -6.59 -1.83
CA ALA A 184 1.15 -7.73 -1.32
C ALA A 184 1.16 -8.91 -2.30
N PHE A 185 0.05 -9.19 -2.98
CA PHE A 185 -0.08 -10.27 -3.96
C PHE A 185 0.78 -10.06 -5.22
N GLU A 186 0.90 -8.82 -5.70
CA GLU A 186 1.70 -8.50 -6.90
C GLU A 186 3.20 -8.74 -6.69
N ILE A 187 3.66 -8.56 -5.45
CA ILE A 187 5.08 -8.66 -5.06
C ILE A 187 5.40 -9.92 -4.24
N ALA A 188 4.41 -10.81 -4.06
CA ALA A 188 4.56 -12.02 -3.27
C ALA A 188 5.38 -13.09 -3.99
N ASP A 189 6.19 -13.82 -3.23
CA ASP A 189 6.69 -15.13 -3.63
C ASP A 189 5.55 -16.15 -3.73
N PRO A 190 5.75 -17.33 -4.35
CA PRO A 190 4.68 -18.31 -4.54
C PRO A 190 3.99 -18.76 -3.26
N VAL A 191 4.72 -18.90 -2.15
CA VAL A 191 4.15 -19.36 -0.87
C VAL A 191 3.23 -18.30 -0.30
N THR A 192 3.72 -17.05 -0.23
CA THR A 192 2.93 -15.91 0.25
C THR A 192 1.73 -15.66 -0.66
N ARG A 193 1.89 -15.84 -1.98
CA ARG A 193 0.81 -15.66 -2.95
C ARG A 193 -0.34 -16.66 -2.72
N SER A 194 -0.01 -17.94 -2.55
CA SER A 194 -1.01 -18.97 -2.21
C SER A 194 -1.71 -18.67 -0.88
N TRP A 195 -0.97 -18.19 0.12
CA TRP A 195 -1.55 -17.79 1.39
C TRP A 195 -2.56 -16.63 1.22
N ILE A 196 -2.22 -15.59 0.44
CA ILE A 196 -3.13 -14.46 0.18
C ILE A 196 -4.41 -14.95 -0.52
N LEU A 197 -4.31 -15.83 -1.52
CA LEU A 197 -5.48 -16.38 -2.21
C LEU A 197 -6.42 -17.13 -1.26
N ASN A 198 -5.87 -17.95 -0.36
CA ASN A 198 -6.65 -18.65 0.65
C ASN A 198 -7.38 -17.67 1.60
N ARG A 199 -6.75 -16.54 1.95
CA ARG A 199 -7.40 -15.48 2.76
C ARG A 199 -8.51 -14.77 1.99
N LEU A 200 -8.29 -14.48 0.71
CA LEU A 200 -9.29 -13.87 -0.16
C LEU A 200 -10.51 -14.78 -0.36
N GLU A 201 -10.30 -16.08 -0.53
CA GLU A 201 -11.38 -17.08 -0.60
C GLU A 201 -12.25 -17.03 0.68
N GLN A 202 -11.63 -16.95 1.86
CA GLN A 202 -12.36 -16.81 3.12
C GLN A 202 -13.21 -15.53 3.16
N PHE A 203 -12.67 -14.40 2.69
CA PHE A 203 -13.39 -13.12 2.62
C PHE A 203 -14.51 -13.13 1.56
N SER A 204 -14.35 -13.88 0.47
CA SER A 204 -15.30 -13.93 -0.64
C SER A 204 -16.69 -14.44 -0.23
N ASN A 205 -16.77 -15.20 0.85
CA ASN A 205 -18.03 -15.65 1.47
C ASN A 205 -18.92 -14.50 1.93
N ILE A 206 -18.33 -13.33 2.21
CA ILE A 206 -19.01 -12.15 2.75
C ILE A 206 -18.94 -10.99 1.74
N TYR A 207 -17.90 -10.95 0.90
CA TYR A 207 -17.65 -9.83 -0.02
C TYR A 207 -17.20 -10.33 -1.41
N ALA A 208 -18.11 -10.31 -2.38
CA ALA A 208 -17.86 -10.86 -3.72
C ALA A 208 -16.64 -10.24 -4.44
N ALA A 209 -16.31 -8.98 -4.18
CA ALA A 209 -15.12 -8.36 -4.79
C ALA A 209 -13.79 -8.93 -4.26
N ALA A 210 -13.81 -9.68 -3.16
CA ALA A 210 -12.66 -10.42 -2.65
C ALA A 210 -12.48 -11.80 -3.29
N GLN A 211 -13.27 -12.16 -4.31
CA GLN A 211 -13.09 -13.38 -5.07
C GLN A 211 -11.65 -13.51 -5.61
N PRO A 212 -10.96 -14.64 -5.38
CA PRO A 212 -9.60 -14.87 -5.87
C PRO A 212 -9.43 -14.65 -7.38
N GLU A 213 -10.48 -14.92 -8.16
CA GLU A 213 -10.53 -14.73 -9.61
C GLU A 213 -10.22 -13.28 -10.03
N ASN A 214 -10.59 -12.30 -9.21
CA ASN A 214 -10.32 -10.87 -9.44
C ASN A 214 -8.82 -10.52 -9.33
N TYR A 215 -8.02 -11.40 -8.75
CA TYR A 215 -6.57 -11.24 -8.62
C TYR A 215 -5.81 -11.90 -9.77
N HIS A 216 -6.43 -12.90 -10.43
CA HIS A 216 -5.86 -13.55 -11.61
C HIS A 216 -6.02 -12.75 -12.91
N THR A 217 -6.93 -11.76 -12.93
CA THR A 217 -7.35 -11.07 -14.16
C THR A 217 -6.65 -9.73 -14.46
N ALA A 218 -5.71 -9.28 -13.64
CA ALA A 218 -5.03 -8.00 -13.91
C ALA A 218 -3.54 -8.19 -14.23
N LEU A 219 -3.27 -7.92 -15.52
CA LEU A 219 -2.04 -7.55 -16.24
C LEU A 219 -0.80 -8.45 -16.05
#